data_AF-A0A424LT64-F1
#
_entry.id   AF-A0A424LT64-F1
#
_cell.length_a   1.000
_cell.length_b   1.000
_cell.length_c   1.000
_cell.angle_alpha   90.00
_cell.angle_beta   90.00
_cell.angle_gamma   90.00
#
_symmetry.space_group_name_H-M   'P 1'
#
loop_
_entity.id
_entity.type
_entity.pdbx_description
1 polymer ?
#
loop_
_entity_poly.entity_id
_entity_poly.type
_entity_poly.pdbx_seq_one_letter_code
_entity_poly.pdbx_strand_id
1 'polypeptide(L)'
;MVIERLRQAITEAPSETVFVSWERLCGRWWLDFNDSKQAIGIVHRIWPDADILIILREQVGWLTSIYRYRVANGMAASPRSFLGWNGQQFVRTDSANRSRGDRINSLEFDWSRLCEAVVERFGPKRLHVLTYEQLISRPESFRIAMSEVLGHDLEVSITDHRANGSMPAANTHLLLAINKVVGAFGRIDRPTRLQRGARRILKRMPGPNYEIFETTIRTALEDHYRSTNQRLRPLLEEECFSPYAYEA
;
A
#
# COMPACT_ATOMS: atom_id res chain seq x y z
N MET A 1 -3.03 -27.73 2.03
CA MET A 1 -1.97 -28.03 1.04
C MET A 1 -0.88 -26.96 0.99
N VAL A 2 -1.18 -25.66 0.83
CA VAL A 2 -0.09 -24.66 0.67
C VAL A 2 0.72 -24.41 1.95
N ILE A 3 0.06 -24.35 3.12
CA ILE A 3 0.74 -24.23 4.42
C ILE A 3 1.75 -25.37 4.61
N GLU A 4 1.36 -26.60 4.28
CA GLU A 4 2.20 -27.76 4.48
C GLU A 4 3.41 -27.78 3.56
N ARG A 5 3.24 -27.36 2.31
CA ARG A 5 4.37 -27.16 1.39
C ARG A 5 5.33 -26.07 1.88
N LEU A 6 4.81 -24.99 2.47
CA LEU A 6 5.67 -23.94 3.01
C LEU A 6 6.45 -24.45 4.23
N ARG A 7 5.79 -25.16 5.14
CA ARG A 7 6.45 -25.80 6.29
C ARG A 7 7.53 -26.77 5.84
N GLN A 8 7.22 -27.64 4.88
CA GLN A 8 8.18 -28.57 4.31
C GLN A 8 9.40 -27.83 3.71
N ALA A 9 9.16 -26.78 2.91
CA ALA A 9 10.24 -25.99 2.31
C ALA A 9 11.10 -25.26 3.35
N ILE A 10 10.52 -24.83 4.49
CA ILE A 10 11.26 -24.24 5.61
C ILE A 10 12.11 -25.31 6.31
N THR A 11 11.55 -26.49 6.58
CA THR A 11 12.27 -27.61 7.23
C THR A 11 13.40 -28.18 6.38
N GLU A 12 13.23 -28.20 5.05
CA GLU A 12 14.23 -28.71 4.10
C GLU A 12 15.29 -27.66 3.73
N ALA A 13 15.16 -26.41 4.20
CA ALA A 13 16.11 -25.37 3.86
C ALA A 13 17.50 -25.66 4.45
N PRO A 14 18.60 -25.51 3.68
CA PRO A 14 19.95 -25.82 4.14
C PRO A 14 20.54 -24.76 5.09
N SER A 15 19.76 -23.73 5.42
CA SER A 15 20.18 -22.55 6.19
C SER A 15 19.25 -22.39 7.39
N GLU A 16 19.81 -21.97 8.52
CA GLU A 16 19.05 -21.63 9.73
C GLU A 16 18.09 -20.45 9.49
N THR A 17 18.43 -19.58 8.54
CA THR A 17 17.59 -18.44 8.13
C THR A 17 16.98 -18.70 6.77
N VAL A 18 15.65 -18.61 6.69
CA VAL A 18 14.87 -18.77 5.45
C VAL A 18 14.14 -17.48 5.13
N PHE A 19 14.40 -16.93 3.93
CA PHE A 19 13.67 -15.77 3.43
C PHE A 19 12.47 -16.21 2.58
N VAL A 20 11.27 -15.79 2.99
CA VAL A 20 10.03 -16.07 2.25
C VAL A 20 9.40 -14.75 1.82
N SER A 21 9.23 -14.56 0.52
CA SER A 21 8.46 -13.43 -0.03
C SER A 21 7.21 -13.96 -0.69
N TRP A 22 6.04 -13.60 -0.14
CA TRP A 22 4.77 -14.05 -0.70
C TRP A 22 3.64 -13.03 -0.48
N GLU A 23 3.24 -12.36 -1.56
CA GLU A 23 2.19 -11.32 -1.55
C GLU A 23 0.88 -11.79 -0.91
N ARG A 24 0.52 -13.08 -1.08
CA ARG A 24 -0.75 -13.61 -0.54
C ARG A 24 -0.80 -13.69 0.98
N LEU A 25 0.33 -13.60 1.67
CA LEU A 25 0.39 -13.55 3.13
C LEU A 25 0.02 -12.16 3.69
N CYS A 26 0.07 -11.11 2.87
CA CYS A 26 -0.19 -9.73 3.29
C CYS A 26 -1.66 -9.29 3.10
N GLY A 27 -2.53 -10.22 2.68
CA GLY A 27 -3.89 -9.90 2.22
C GLY A 27 -3.91 -9.31 0.81
N ARG A 28 -5.10 -9.14 0.25
CA ARG A 28 -5.28 -8.62 -1.10
C ARG A 28 -5.72 -7.17 -1.05
N TRP A 29 -4.83 -6.26 -1.41
CA TRP A 29 -5.13 -4.83 -1.45
C TRP A 29 -6.28 -4.49 -2.43
N TRP A 30 -6.47 -5.27 -3.49
CA TRP A 30 -7.60 -5.11 -4.42
C TRP A 30 -8.92 -5.68 -3.89
N LEU A 31 -8.89 -6.35 -2.72
CA LEU A 31 -10.07 -6.72 -1.94
C LEU A 31 -10.22 -5.83 -0.70
N ASP A 32 -9.56 -4.67 -0.72
CA ASP A 32 -9.63 -3.67 0.34
C ASP A 32 -9.19 -4.23 1.70
N PHE A 33 -8.28 -5.22 1.69
CA PHE A 33 -7.80 -5.93 2.88
C PHE A 33 -8.89 -6.58 3.75
N ASN A 34 -10.08 -6.83 3.19
CA ASN A 34 -11.15 -7.56 3.87
C ASN A 34 -10.75 -9.00 4.25
N ASP A 35 -9.71 -9.54 3.62
CA ASP A 35 -9.14 -10.84 3.94
C ASP A 35 -7.93 -10.80 4.88
N SER A 36 -7.61 -9.63 5.45
CA SER A 36 -6.51 -9.45 6.41
C SER A 36 -6.59 -10.41 7.59
N LYS A 37 -7.76 -10.58 8.22
CA LYS A 37 -7.96 -11.55 9.32
C LYS A 37 -7.62 -12.99 8.90
N GLN A 38 -7.99 -13.37 7.69
CA GLN A 38 -7.67 -14.71 7.17
C GLN A 38 -6.17 -14.84 6.91
N ALA A 39 -5.55 -13.83 6.30
CA ALA A 39 -4.12 -13.80 6.00
C ALA A 39 -3.28 -13.85 7.29
N ILE A 40 -3.58 -13.00 8.27
CA ILE A 40 -2.96 -13.00 9.61
C ILE A 40 -3.15 -14.35 10.29
N GLY A 41 -4.35 -14.95 10.21
CA GLY A 41 -4.58 -16.29 10.75
C GLY A 41 -3.81 -17.40 10.04
N ILE A 42 -3.43 -17.22 8.77
CA ILE A 42 -2.48 -18.13 8.08
C ILE A 42 -1.07 -17.90 8.63
N VAL A 43 -0.61 -16.65 8.72
CA VAL A 43 0.73 -16.31 9.25
C VAL A 43 0.89 -16.88 10.67
N HIS A 44 -0.05 -16.63 11.58
CA HIS A 44 -0.02 -17.14 12.96
C HIS A 44 0.01 -18.67 13.04
N ARG A 45 -0.64 -19.38 12.11
CA ARG A 45 -0.57 -20.85 12.07
C ARG A 45 0.79 -21.37 11.65
N ILE A 46 1.55 -20.60 10.89
CA ILE A 46 2.87 -20.99 10.39
C ILE A 46 3.95 -20.56 11.39
N TRP A 47 3.85 -19.33 11.89
CA TRP A 47 4.76 -18.73 12.85
C TRP A 47 3.96 -18.05 13.97
N PRO A 48 3.57 -18.77 15.03
CA PRO A 48 2.75 -18.20 16.12
C PRO A 48 3.50 -17.14 16.94
N ASP A 49 4.83 -17.22 16.98
CA ASP A 49 5.72 -16.36 17.75
C ASP A 49 6.43 -15.30 16.89
N ALA A 50 5.92 -15.01 15.69
CA ALA A 50 6.53 -14.00 14.82
C ALA A 50 6.30 -12.58 15.33
N ASP A 51 7.33 -11.74 15.22
CA ASP A 51 7.19 -10.30 15.28
C ASP A 51 6.73 -9.77 13.92
N ILE A 52 5.73 -8.89 13.95
CA ILE A 52 4.99 -8.42 12.78
C ILE A 52 5.27 -6.94 12.58
N LEU A 53 6.06 -6.65 11.53
CA LEU A 53 6.26 -5.29 11.06
C LEU A 53 5.23 -4.92 9.98
N ILE A 54 4.50 -3.83 10.21
CA ILE A 54 3.60 -3.24 9.21
C ILE A 54 4.11 -1.85 8.85
N ILE A 55 4.30 -1.61 7.56
CA ILE A 55 4.61 -0.26 7.03
C ILE A 55 3.32 0.30 6.42
N LEU A 56 2.73 1.27 7.10
CA LEU A 56 1.52 1.95 6.67
C LEU A 56 1.83 3.17 5.80
N ARG A 57 0.80 3.67 5.12
CA ARG A 57 0.83 4.94 4.40
C ARG A 57 -0.49 5.66 4.64
N GLU A 58 -0.46 6.98 4.67
CA GLU A 58 -1.70 7.78 4.76
C GLU A 58 -2.67 7.36 3.64
N GLN A 59 -3.93 7.08 4.01
CA GLN A 59 -4.91 6.38 3.16
C GLN A 59 -5.16 7.12 1.84
N VAL A 60 -5.30 8.44 1.85
CA VAL A 60 -5.57 9.24 0.64
C VAL A 60 -4.34 9.25 -0.29
N GLY A 61 -3.14 9.39 0.28
CA GLY A 61 -1.88 9.27 -0.41
C GLY A 61 -1.66 7.86 -0.98
N TRP A 62 -2.09 6.83 -0.26
CA TRP A 62 -2.09 5.44 -0.72
C TRP A 62 -3.06 5.24 -1.90
N LEU A 63 -4.30 5.72 -1.79
CA LEU A 63 -5.29 5.68 -2.87
C LEU A 63 -4.79 6.40 -4.13
N THR A 64 -4.13 7.55 -3.96
CA THR A 64 -3.50 8.30 -5.05
C THR A 64 -2.39 7.47 -5.71
N SER A 65 -1.55 6.82 -4.91
CA SER A 65 -0.47 5.94 -5.39
C SER A 65 -1.02 4.76 -6.19
N ILE A 66 -2.05 4.07 -5.67
CA ILE A 66 -2.72 2.98 -6.38
C ILE A 66 -3.34 3.47 -7.66
N TYR A 67 -4.05 4.60 -7.66
CA TYR A 67 -4.61 5.18 -8.87
C TYR A 67 -3.55 5.40 -9.95
N ARG A 68 -2.42 6.05 -9.61
CA ARG A 68 -1.28 6.25 -10.53
C ARG A 68 -0.72 4.93 -11.04
N TYR A 69 -0.53 3.94 -10.16
CA TYR A 69 -0.09 2.61 -10.53
C TYR A 69 -1.03 1.96 -11.54
N ARG A 70 -2.35 2.08 -11.34
CA ARG A 70 -3.34 1.46 -12.22
C ARG A 70 -3.45 2.12 -13.58
N VAL A 71 -3.42 3.45 -13.63
CA VAL A 71 -3.31 4.18 -14.91
C VAL A 71 -2.02 3.77 -15.63
N ALA A 72 -0.91 3.65 -14.90
CA ALA A 72 0.35 3.15 -15.47
C ALA A 72 0.27 1.70 -15.99
N ASN A 73 -0.70 0.91 -15.53
CA ASN A 73 -0.96 -0.45 -15.99
C ASN A 73 -2.19 -0.56 -16.91
N GLY A 74 -2.59 0.55 -17.55
CA GLY A 74 -3.57 0.54 -18.64
C GLY A 74 -5.01 0.85 -18.23
N MET A 75 -5.28 1.12 -16.94
CA MET A 75 -6.61 1.52 -16.49
C MET A 75 -7.06 2.83 -17.16
N ALA A 76 -8.30 2.86 -17.63
CA ALA A 76 -8.90 4.00 -18.35
C ALA A 76 -9.93 4.78 -17.51
N ALA A 77 -10.15 4.39 -16.25
CA ALA A 77 -11.10 5.03 -15.34
C ALA A 77 -10.62 6.41 -14.86
N SER A 78 -11.52 7.38 -14.81
CA SER A 78 -11.26 8.69 -14.18
C SER A 78 -11.13 8.55 -12.65
N PRO A 79 -10.57 9.54 -11.94
CA PRO A 79 -10.49 9.50 -10.48
C PRO A 79 -11.85 9.32 -9.81
N ARG A 80 -12.88 10.05 -10.27
CA ARG A 80 -14.27 9.89 -9.78
C ARG A 80 -14.78 8.47 -9.96
N SER A 81 -14.62 7.91 -11.17
CA SER A 81 -15.06 6.54 -11.45
C SER A 81 -14.30 5.52 -10.62
N PHE A 82 -12.98 5.68 -10.47
CA PHE A 82 -12.11 4.80 -9.70
C PHE A 82 -12.51 4.73 -8.22
N LEU A 83 -12.80 5.89 -7.61
CA LEU A 83 -13.18 5.99 -6.20
C LEU A 83 -14.67 5.71 -5.95
N GLY A 84 -15.49 5.62 -7.00
CA GLY A 84 -16.95 5.51 -6.87
C GLY A 84 -17.64 6.81 -6.49
N TRP A 85 -17.03 7.97 -6.72
CA TRP A 85 -17.61 9.28 -6.38
C TRP A 85 -18.68 9.71 -7.41
N ASN A 86 -19.91 9.93 -6.96
CA ASN A 86 -21.02 10.38 -7.82
C ASN A 86 -21.24 11.90 -7.83
N GLY A 87 -20.39 12.68 -7.15
CA GLY A 87 -20.55 14.13 -6.97
C GLY A 87 -20.99 14.53 -5.57
N GLN A 88 -21.60 13.62 -4.81
CA GLN A 88 -22.11 13.87 -3.45
C GLN A 88 -21.56 12.88 -2.43
N GLN A 89 -21.41 11.62 -2.82
CA GLN A 89 -20.99 10.53 -1.93
C GLN A 89 -20.21 9.45 -2.69
N PHE A 90 -19.52 8.59 -1.93
CA PHE A 90 -18.89 7.39 -2.44
C PHE A 90 -19.92 6.26 -2.54
N VAL A 91 -20.12 5.75 -3.76
CA VAL A 91 -20.97 4.60 -4.03
C VAL A 91 -20.13 3.34 -3.94
N ARG A 92 -20.50 2.45 -3.02
CA ARG A 92 -19.87 1.13 -2.88
C ARG A 92 -19.99 0.34 -4.17
N THR A 93 -18.91 -0.34 -4.54
CA THR A 93 -18.90 -1.21 -5.72
C THR A 93 -19.27 -2.62 -5.27
N ASP A 94 -20.31 -3.19 -5.89
CA ASP A 94 -20.66 -4.60 -5.71
C ASP A 94 -19.50 -5.51 -6.13
N SER A 95 -19.43 -6.72 -5.58
CA SER A 95 -18.40 -7.70 -5.92
C SER A 95 -18.34 -8.03 -7.43
N ALA A 96 -19.49 -7.94 -8.12
CA ALA A 96 -19.59 -8.17 -9.56
C ALA A 96 -18.80 -7.14 -10.39
N ASN A 97 -18.85 -5.85 -10.05
CA ASN A 97 -18.10 -4.81 -10.76
C ASN A 97 -16.59 -4.77 -10.40
N ARG A 98 -16.16 -5.43 -9.32
CA ARG A 98 -14.71 -5.58 -9.01
C ARG A 98 -13.95 -6.39 -10.06
N SER A 99 -14.64 -7.30 -10.75
CA SER A 99 -14.04 -8.13 -11.81
C SER A 99 -13.44 -7.33 -12.96
N ARG A 100 -13.98 -6.12 -13.24
CA ARG A 100 -13.45 -5.21 -14.26
C ARG A 100 -12.20 -4.48 -13.80
N GLY A 101 -11.85 -4.61 -12.52
CA GLY A 101 -10.76 -3.91 -11.90
C GLY A 101 -11.04 -2.42 -11.72
N ASP A 102 -11.71 -1.70 -12.61
CA ASP A 102 -11.66 -0.23 -12.69
C ASP A 102 -12.09 0.60 -11.46
N ARG A 103 -12.67 -0.01 -10.42
CA ARG A 103 -13.11 0.64 -9.18
C ARG A 103 -12.46 0.01 -7.95
N ILE A 104 -12.30 0.81 -6.90
CA ILE A 104 -11.84 0.38 -5.58
C ILE A 104 -12.90 0.77 -4.53
N ASN A 105 -13.05 0.01 -3.45
CA ASN A 105 -13.91 0.45 -2.34
C ASN A 105 -13.10 1.38 -1.45
N SER A 106 -13.01 2.64 -1.89
CA SER A 106 -12.24 3.73 -1.31
C SER A 106 -12.58 4.08 0.15
N LEU A 107 -13.56 3.42 0.77
CA LEU A 107 -13.96 3.61 2.17
C LEU A 107 -13.57 2.43 3.09
N GLU A 108 -13.11 1.30 2.53
CA GLU A 108 -12.86 0.08 3.30
C GLU A 108 -11.42 -0.02 3.83
N PHE A 109 -10.55 0.95 3.54
CA PHE A 109 -9.16 0.95 4.00
C PHE A 109 -9.05 1.39 5.46
N ASP A 110 -9.33 0.45 6.38
CA ASP A 110 -9.20 0.66 7.82
C ASP A 110 -7.91 -0.01 8.34
N TRP A 111 -6.82 0.76 8.40
CA TRP A 111 -5.56 0.26 8.94
C TRP A 111 -5.63 -0.09 10.43
N SER A 112 -6.54 0.52 11.20
CA SER A 112 -6.65 0.19 12.62
C SER A 112 -7.17 -1.23 12.78
N ARG A 113 -8.15 -1.65 11.97
CA ARG A 113 -8.64 -3.03 11.95
C ARG A 113 -7.56 -4.04 11.56
N LEU A 114 -6.65 -3.67 10.65
CA LEU A 114 -5.51 -4.50 10.30
C LEU A 114 -4.60 -4.71 11.52
N CYS A 115 -4.22 -3.63 12.20
CA CYS A 115 -3.39 -3.69 13.40
C CYS A 115 -4.09 -4.43 14.55
N GLU A 116 -5.36 -4.15 14.82
CA GLU A 116 -6.19 -4.84 15.82
C GLU A 116 -6.20 -6.36 15.57
N ALA A 117 -6.33 -6.79 14.31
CA ALA A 117 -6.29 -8.21 13.97
C ALA A 117 -4.93 -8.86 14.23
N VAL A 118 -3.83 -8.13 14.10
CA VAL A 118 -2.49 -8.62 14.48
C VAL A 118 -2.35 -8.68 15.99
N VAL A 119 -2.74 -7.63 16.71
CA VAL A 119 -2.70 -7.59 18.19
C VAL A 119 -3.53 -8.72 18.79
N GLU A 120 -4.73 -9.00 18.25
CA GLU A 120 -5.60 -10.10 18.69
C GLU A 120 -4.91 -11.47 18.60
N ARG A 121 -4.00 -11.66 17.64
CA ARG A 121 -3.37 -12.96 17.35
C ARG A 121 -1.98 -13.11 17.96
N PHE A 122 -1.16 -12.07 17.90
CA PHE A 122 0.25 -12.10 18.29
C PHE A 122 0.52 -11.37 19.61
N GLY A 123 -0.45 -10.59 20.10
CA GLY A 123 -0.27 -9.69 21.22
C GLY A 123 0.36 -8.35 20.81
N PRO A 124 0.19 -7.30 21.64
CA PRO A 124 0.61 -5.94 21.29
C PRO A 124 2.13 -5.79 21.18
N LYS A 125 2.90 -6.57 21.96
CA LYS A 125 4.37 -6.51 21.97
C LYS A 125 5.03 -7.01 20.68
N ARG A 126 4.31 -7.78 19.88
CA ARG A 126 4.78 -8.36 18.62
C ARG A 126 4.33 -7.57 17.41
N LEU A 127 3.59 -6.47 17.58
CA LEU A 127 3.22 -5.59 16.48
C LEU A 127 4.14 -4.37 16.49
N HIS A 128 4.81 -4.15 15.36
CA HIS A 128 5.60 -2.96 15.09
C HIS A 128 4.98 -2.22 13.91
N VAL A 129 4.70 -0.93 14.07
CA VAL A 129 4.09 -0.11 13.01
C VAL A 129 5.01 1.03 12.66
N LEU A 130 5.42 1.08 11.40
CA LEU A 130 6.14 2.21 10.81
C LEU A 130 5.29 2.85 9.71
N THR A 131 5.66 4.03 9.26
CA THR A 131 4.98 4.72 8.16
C THR A 131 5.91 5.02 7.00
N TYR A 132 5.36 5.01 5.80
CA TYR A 132 6.04 5.47 4.60
C TYR A 132 6.45 6.94 4.73
N GLU A 133 5.64 7.75 5.41
CA GLU A 133 5.92 9.14 5.69
C GLU A 133 7.16 9.33 6.57
N GLN A 134 7.40 8.43 7.55
CA GLN A 134 8.66 8.38 8.31
C GLN A 134 9.84 8.03 7.40
N LEU A 135 9.71 7.03 6.54
CA LEU A 135 10.77 6.65 5.59
C LEU A 135 11.20 7.84 4.71
N ILE A 136 10.26 8.66 4.27
CA ILE A 136 10.55 9.82 3.41
C ILE A 136 11.10 11.01 4.21
N SER A 137 10.53 11.32 5.37
CA SER A 137 10.90 12.52 6.14
C SER A 137 12.12 12.32 7.05
N ARG A 138 12.33 11.10 7.54
CA ARG A 138 13.33 10.72 8.55
C ARG A 138 13.91 9.33 8.24
N PRO A 139 14.60 9.16 7.09
CA PRO A 139 15.06 7.84 6.61
C PRO A 139 15.98 7.12 7.60
N GLU A 140 16.89 7.85 8.27
CA GLU A 140 17.78 7.23 9.27
C GLU A 140 17.03 6.73 10.50
N SER A 141 16.07 7.51 11.04
CA SER A 141 15.23 7.04 12.14
C SER A 141 14.40 5.82 11.74
N PHE A 142 13.87 5.80 10.51
CA PHE A 142 13.16 4.65 9.96
C PHE A 142 14.09 3.41 9.85
N ARG A 143 15.33 3.60 9.40
CA ARG A 143 16.35 2.54 9.31
C ARG A 143 16.66 1.93 10.67
N ILE A 144 16.84 2.77 11.69
CA ILE A 144 17.11 2.33 13.07
C ILE A 144 15.94 1.50 13.59
N ALA A 145 14.71 2.02 13.51
CA ALA A 145 13.53 1.30 13.97
C ALA A 145 13.34 -0.04 13.23
N MET A 146 13.62 -0.09 11.93
CA MET A 146 13.59 -1.34 11.16
C MET A 146 14.70 -2.31 11.57
N SER A 147 15.89 -1.82 11.92
CA SER A 147 17.02 -2.65 12.40
C SER A 147 16.70 -3.27 13.76
N GLU A 148 16.09 -2.51 14.66
CA GLU A 148 15.62 -2.97 15.97
C GLU A 148 14.61 -4.12 15.84
N VAL A 149 13.61 -3.97 14.96
CA VAL A 149 12.59 -5.00 14.72
C VAL A 149 13.17 -6.25 14.07
N LEU A 150 14.14 -6.10 13.18
CA LEU A 150 14.80 -7.23 12.52
C LEU A 150 15.85 -7.91 13.39
N GLY A 151 16.26 -7.31 14.51
CA GLY A 151 17.34 -7.80 15.36
C GLY A 151 18.73 -7.77 14.70
N HIS A 152 18.90 -6.95 13.66
CA HIS A 152 20.14 -6.86 12.89
C HIS A 152 20.38 -5.42 12.43
N ASP A 153 21.64 -4.99 12.52
CA ASP A 153 22.05 -3.69 11.98
C ASP A 153 21.95 -3.68 10.46
N LEU A 154 21.10 -2.78 9.94
CA LEU A 154 21.03 -2.55 8.50
C LEU A 154 22.17 -1.60 8.10
N GLU A 155 23.27 -2.14 7.58
CA GLU A 155 24.43 -1.38 7.07
C GLU A 155 24.13 -0.60 5.78
N VAL A 156 22.91 -0.70 5.25
CA VAL A 156 22.52 0.01 4.03
C VAL A 156 22.22 1.46 4.36
N SER A 157 23.10 2.35 3.90
CA SER A 157 22.84 3.78 3.87
C SER A 157 21.64 4.07 2.96
N ILE A 158 20.59 4.71 3.48
CA ILE A 158 19.43 5.15 2.69
C ILE A 158 19.78 6.50 2.02
N THR A 159 20.92 6.56 1.35
CA THR A 159 21.41 7.75 0.63
C THR A 159 21.05 7.73 -0.85
N ASP A 160 20.68 6.57 -1.38
CA ASP A 160 20.28 6.47 -2.79
C ASP A 160 18.84 6.99 -2.97
N HIS A 161 18.73 8.27 -3.35
CA HIS A 161 17.50 8.95 -3.76
C HIS A 161 16.84 8.37 -5.02
N ARG A 162 17.04 7.08 -5.36
CA ARG A 162 16.17 6.37 -6.30
C ARG A 162 14.82 6.08 -5.64
N ALA A 163 14.12 7.14 -5.26
CA ALA A 163 12.68 7.10 -5.22
C ALA A 163 12.22 6.64 -6.60
N ASN A 164 11.47 5.54 -6.66
CA ASN A 164 10.64 5.26 -7.83
C ASN A 164 9.71 6.47 -7.98
N GLY A 165 10.16 7.48 -8.72
CA GLY A 165 9.47 8.75 -8.87
C GLY A 165 8.06 8.46 -9.31
N SER A 166 7.10 8.76 -8.44
CA SER A 166 5.70 8.62 -8.81
C SER A 166 5.48 9.45 -10.07
N MET A 167 4.75 8.90 -11.05
CA MET A 167 4.48 9.62 -12.28
C MET A 167 3.83 10.96 -11.93
N PRO A 168 4.33 12.10 -12.44
CA PRO A 168 3.70 13.39 -12.22
C PRO A 168 2.20 13.35 -12.58
N ALA A 169 1.39 14.18 -11.92
CA ALA A 169 -0.05 14.18 -12.13
C ALA A 169 -0.41 14.46 -13.59
N ALA A 170 0.21 15.46 -14.21
CA ALA A 170 0.03 15.77 -15.63
C ALA A 170 0.32 14.55 -16.54
N ASN A 171 1.40 13.83 -16.26
CA ASN A 171 1.81 12.65 -17.03
C ASN A 171 0.82 11.49 -16.81
N THR A 172 0.25 11.38 -15.61
CA THR A 172 -0.82 10.43 -15.29
C THR A 172 -2.09 10.73 -16.10
N HIS A 173 -2.49 12.00 -16.23
CA HIS A 173 -3.64 12.39 -17.05
C HIS A 173 -3.42 12.13 -18.55
N LEU A 174 -2.23 12.39 -19.06
CA LEU A 174 -1.89 12.08 -20.45
C LEU A 174 -1.94 10.57 -20.71
N LEU A 175 -1.38 9.76 -19.80
CA LEU A 175 -1.44 8.31 -19.92
C LEU A 175 -2.88 7.78 -19.82
N LEU A 176 -3.71 8.38 -18.97
CA LEU A 176 -5.14 8.08 -18.90
C LEU A 176 -5.84 8.36 -20.23
N ALA A 177 -5.56 9.48 -20.88
CA ALA A 177 -6.13 9.80 -22.20
C ALA A 177 -5.73 8.76 -23.25
N ILE A 178 -4.45 8.36 -23.27
CA ILE A 178 -3.97 7.27 -24.14
C ILE A 178 -4.72 5.96 -23.83
N ASN A 179 -4.87 5.60 -22.56
CA ASN A 179 -5.58 4.38 -22.16
C ASN A 179 -7.05 4.39 -22.60
N LYS A 180 -7.73 5.54 -22.53
CA LYS A 180 -9.12 5.67 -23.02
C LYS A 180 -9.22 5.47 -24.52
N VAL A 181 -8.31 6.07 -25.30
CA VAL A 181 -8.27 5.88 -26.76
C VAL A 181 -8.02 4.42 -27.10
N VAL A 182 -7.01 3.80 -26.48
CA VAL A 182 -6.68 2.40 -26.70
C VAL A 182 -7.82 1.46 -26.29
N GLY A 183 -8.46 1.72 -25.14
CA GLY A 183 -9.59 0.94 -24.64
C GLY A 183 -10.87 1.08 -25.50
N ALA A 184 -11.02 2.16 -26.25
CA ALA A 184 -12.12 2.32 -27.20
C ALA A 184 -12.03 1.34 -28.39
N PHE A 185 -10.82 0.85 -28.72
CA PHE A 185 -10.60 -0.15 -29.78
C PHE A 185 -10.71 -1.59 -29.29
N GLY A 186 -11.10 -1.83 -28.04
CA GLY A 186 -11.29 -3.16 -27.48
C GLY A 186 -10.74 -3.29 -26.07
N ARG A 187 -11.23 -4.32 -25.35
CA ARG A 187 -10.73 -4.64 -24.01
C ARG A 187 -9.31 -5.17 -24.10
N ILE A 188 -8.43 -4.57 -23.32
CA ILE A 188 -7.03 -4.92 -23.26
C ILE A 188 -6.69 -5.13 -21.78
N ASP A 189 -6.57 -6.41 -21.37
CA ASP A 189 -6.26 -6.78 -19.99
C ASP A 189 -4.80 -6.47 -19.60
N ARG A 190 -3.96 -6.10 -20.56
CA ARG A 190 -2.52 -5.86 -20.37
C ARG A 190 -2.03 -4.68 -21.19
N PRO A 191 -1.18 -3.79 -20.65
CA PRO A 191 -0.62 -2.67 -21.39
C PRO A 191 -0.07 -3.05 -22.77
N THR A 192 -0.60 -2.43 -23.83
CA THR A 192 -0.10 -2.59 -25.20
C THR A 192 1.36 -2.14 -25.30
N ARG A 193 2.02 -2.48 -26.41
CA ARG A 193 3.39 -1.96 -26.70
C ARG A 193 3.41 -0.43 -26.70
N LEU A 194 2.37 0.20 -27.24
CA LEU A 194 2.19 1.65 -27.23
C LEU A 194 2.10 2.21 -25.81
N GLN A 195 1.22 1.66 -24.96
CA GLN A 195 1.08 2.07 -23.56
C GLN A 195 2.38 1.88 -22.76
N ARG A 196 3.10 0.78 -22.98
CA ARG A 196 4.41 0.53 -22.35
C ARG A 196 5.48 1.51 -22.83
N GLY A 197 5.46 1.91 -24.11
CA GLY A 197 6.31 2.95 -24.66
C GLY A 197 6.02 4.31 -24.02
N ALA A 198 4.77 4.74 -24.08
CA ALA A 198 4.30 6.00 -23.48
C ALA A 198 4.64 6.08 -21.99
N ARG A 199 4.35 5.04 -21.20
CA ARG A 199 4.71 4.97 -19.77
C ARG A 199 6.20 5.19 -19.52
N ARG A 200 7.09 4.58 -20.32
CA ARG A 200 8.55 4.72 -20.15
C ARG A 200 9.01 6.16 -20.41
N ILE A 201 8.44 6.82 -21.42
CA ILE A 201 8.72 8.21 -21.75
C ILE A 201 8.17 9.13 -20.65
N LEU A 202 6.90 9.00 -20.31
CA LEU A 202 6.20 9.83 -19.33
C LEU A 202 6.74 9.70 -17.90
N LYS A 203 7.35 8.56 -17.53
CA LYS A 203 8.03 8.43 -16.24
C LYS A 203 9.32 9.25 -16.12
N ARG A 204 9.94 9.61 -17.25
CA ARG A 204 11.20 10.37 -17.29
C ARG A 204 10.98 11.87 -17.52
N MET A 205 9.80 12.25 -17.99
CA MET A 205 9.48 13.65 -18.24
C MET A 205 9.20 14.36 -16.91
N PRO A 206 9.84 15.52 -16.66
CA PRO A 206 9.41 16.38 -15.56
C PRO A 206 7.98 16.84 -15.83
N GLY A 207 7.23 17.09 -14.77
CA GLY A 207 5.87 17.59 -14.89
C GLY A 207 5.36 18.06 -13.54
N PRO A 208 4.36 18.97 -13.54
CA PRO A 208 3.77 19.43 -12.30
C PRO A 208 3.13 18.25 -11.57
N ASN A 209 3.43 18.15 -10.28
CA ASN A 209 2.83 17.18 -9.38
C ASN A 209 1.76 17.89 -8.56
N TYR A 210 0.54 17.95 -9.10
CA TYR A 210 -0.64 18.45 -8.40
C TYR A 210 -1.48 17.29 -7.83
N GLU A 211 -2.48 17.64 -7.01
CA GLU A 211 -3.44 16.70 -6.45
C GLU A 211 -4.29 16.05 -7.55
N ILE A 212 -4.28 14.72 -7.63
CA ILE A 212 -5.06 13.98 -8.63
C ILE A 212 -6.54 13.96 -8.28
N PHE A 213 -6.85 13.95 -6.98
CA PHE A 213 -8.20 13.97 -6.49
C PHE A 213 -8.66 15.41 -6.29
N GLU A 214 -9.89 15.69 -6.71
CA GLU A 214 -10.53 16.98 -6.46
C GLU A 214 -10.57 17.26 -4.96
N THR A 215 -10.42 18.52 -4.56
CA THR A 215 -10.40 18.94 -3.14
C THR A 215 -11.60 18.40 -2.36
N THR A 216 -12.80 18.43 -2.94
CA THR A 216 -14.02 17.92 -2.31
C THR A 216 -13.95 16.41 -2.04
N ILE A 217 -13.40 15.63 -2.97
CA ILE A 217 -13.20 14.18 -2.82
C ILE A 217 -12.14 13.91 -1.74
N ARG A 218 -11.03 14.65 -1.79
CA ARG A 218 -9.93 14.54 -0.83
C ARG A 218 -10.43 14.81 0.60
N THR A 219 -11.11 15.93 0.82
CA THR A 219 -11.69 16.28 2.12
C THR A 219 -12.68 15.22 2.60
N ALA A 220 -13.56 14.71 1.73
CA ALA A 220 -14.51 13.67 2.10
C ALA A 220 -13.80 12.35 2.51
N LEU A 221 -12.70 11.98 1.85
CA LEU A 221 -11.88 10.82 2.26
C LEU A 221 -11.16 11.08 3.59
N GLU A 222 -10.54 12.25 3.76
CA GLU A 222 -9.85 12.63 4.99
C GLU A 222 -10.80 12.61 6.19
N ASP A 223 -12.01 13.15 6.04
CA ASP A 223 -13.04 13.13 7.07
C ASP A 223 -13.48 11.70 7.41
N HIS A 224 -13.66 10.85 6.41
CA HIS A 224 -13.99 9.43 6.60
C HIS A 224 -12.89 8.70 7.41
N TYR A 225 -11.62 8.91 7.05
CA TYR A 225 -10.48 8.24 7.69
C TYR A 225 -10.06 8.86 9.03
N ARG A 226 -10.60 10.02 9.40
CA ARG A 226 -10.23 10.72 10.64
C ARG A 226 -10.35 9.83 11.88
N SER A 227 -11.45 9.10 12.00
CA SER A 227 -11.71 8.25 13.18
C SER A 227 -10.81 7.01 13.23
N THR A 228 -10.50 6.39 12.08
CA THR A 228 -9.59 5.24 12.01
C THR A 228 -8.15 5.67 12.30
N ASN A 229 -7.74 6.85 11.82
CA ASN A 229 -6.43 7.44 12.09
C ASN A 229 -6.25 7.81 13.57
N GLN A 230 -7.30 8.30 14.23
CA GLN A 230 -7.28 8.52 15.68
C GLN A 230 -7.06 7.22 16.46
N ARG A 231 -7.66 6.10 16.03
CA ARG A 231 -7.44 4.78 16.66
C ARG A 231 -6.04 4.21 16.43
N LEU A 232 -5.40 4.55 15.32
CA LEU A 232 -4.01 4.16 15.04
C LEU A 232 -2.99 4.91 15.89
N ARG A 233 -3.35 6.12 16.34
CA ARG A 233 -2.42 7.05 16.97
C ARG A 233 -1.63 6.44 18.14
N PRO A 234 -2.23 5.71 19.10
CA PRO A 234 -1.47 5.06 20.17
C PRO A 234 -0.44 4.04 19.65
N LEU A 235 -0.78 3.30 18.58
CA LEU A 235 0.12 2.32 17.97
C LEU A 235 1.27 2.96 17.19
N LEU A 236 1.17 4.26 16.88
CA LEU A 236 2.19 5.05 16.20
C LEU A 236 3.03 5.89 17.19
N GLU A 237 2.47 6.20 18.37
CA GLU A 237 3.03 7.11 19.36
C GLU A 237 3.63 6.41 20.59
N GLU A 238 3.21 5.18 20.92
CA GLU A 238 3.77 4.42 22.04
C GLU A 238 5.09 3.74 21.64
N GLU A 239 6.20 4.32 22.09
CA GLU A 239 7.50 3.68 22.38
C GLU A 239 8.46 3.25 21.25
N CYS A 240 8.19 3.47 19.96
CA CYS A 240 9.26 3.41 18.92
C CYS A 240 10.04 4.73 18.75
N PHE A 241 9.78 5.73 19.58
CA PHE A 241 10.60 6.94 19.66
C PHE A 241 11.21 7.05 21.05
N SER A 242 12.45 6.59 21.15
CA SER A 242 13.39 7.07 22.14
C SER A 242 13.27 8.61 22.26
N PRO A 243 13.05 9.17 23.47
CA PRO A 243 12.83 10.60 23.68
C PRO A 243 14.05 11.50 23.35
N TYR A 244 15.12 10.96 22.79
CA TYR A 244 16.36 11.69 22.47
C TYR A 244 16.38 12.37 21.08
N ALA A 245 15.26 12.50 20.38
CA ALA A 245 15.24 13.02 19.00
C ALA A 245 14.54 14.39 18.79
N TYR A 246 14.22 15.13 19.86
CA TYR A 246 13.57 16.45 19.75
C TYR A 246 14.44 17.65 20.14
N GLU A 247 15.75 17.45 20.34
CA GLU A 247 16.73 18.54 20.52
C GLU A 247 17.88 18.41 19.51
N ALA A 248 17.68 18.91 18.30
CA ALA A 248 18.73 19.34 17.36
C ALA A 248 18.15 20.32 16.33
#